data_AF-A0A6M3X6K0-F1
#
_entry.id   AF-A0A6M3X6K0-F1
#
_cell.length_a   1.000
_cell.length_b   1.000
_cell.length_c   1.000
_cell.angle_alpha   90.00
_cell.angle_beta   90.00
_cell.angle_gamma   90.00
#
_symmetry.space_group_name_H-M   'P 1'
#
loop_
_entity.id
_entity.type
_entity.pdbx_description
1 polymer ?
#
loop_
_entity_poly.entity_id
_entity_poly.type
_entity_poly.pdbx_seq_one_letter_code
_entity_poly.pdbx_strand_id
1 'polypeptide(L)'
;MPGHINYSILPEHIRDGAQRYIEDGVPPGGFLRAAFEDKLVSSFALADETNIQRMFDIAMFLYNEAPLTCRGSKEAVDNWIEIGGLNGRNIEEKPNDPI
;
A
#
# COMPACT_ATOMS: atom_id res chain seq x y z
N MET A 1 17.76 -6.20 -4.53
CA MET A 1 17.02 -6.59 -3.30
C MET A 1 15.86 -5.63 -3.18
N PRO A 2 14.63 -6.10 -2.92
CA PRO A 2 13.52 -5.17 -2.73
C PRO A 2 13.92 -4.22 -1.60
N GLY A 3 13.86 -2.91 -1.88
CA GLY A 3 14.25 -1.87 -0.93
C GLY A 3 13.47 -2.04 0.37
N HIS A 4 14.14 -1.90 1.50
CA HIS A 4 13.51 -2.00 2.81
C HIS A 4 12.49 -0.86 2.96
N ILE A 5 11.20 -1.21 2.96
CA ILE A 5 10.09 -0.25 3.11
C ILE A 5 10.04 0.26 4.55
N ASN A 6 10.11 1.57 4.75
CA ASN A 6 10.10 2.16 6.08
C ASN A 6 8.68 2.44 6.60
N TYR A 7 8.01 1.43 7.16
CA TYR A 7 6.67 1.56 7.75
C TYR A 7 6.61 2.48 9.00
N SER A 8 7.75 2.80 9.62
CA SER A 8 7.76 3.63 10.84
C SER A 8 7.28 5.07 10.61
N ILE A 9 7.29 5.53 9.36
CA ILE A 9 6.77 6.84 8.94
C ILE A 9 5.26 6.95 9.19
N LEU A 10 4.54 5.83 9.02
CA LEU A 10 3.09 5.77 9.22
C LEU A 10 2.72 5.78 10.72
N PRO A 11 1.53 6.30 11.07
CA PRO A 11 0.94 6.10 12.40
C PRO A 11 0.88 4.61 12.78
N GLU A 12 1.21 4.30 14.04
CA GLU A 12 1.40 2.92 14.50
C GLU A 12 0.21 2.00 14.17
N HIS A 13 -1.02 2.47 14.40
CA HIS A 13 -2.24 1.69 14.24
C HIS A 13 -2.59 1.33 12.78
N ILE A 14 -1.98 1.97 11.77
CA ILE A 14 -2.19 1.63 10.35
C ILE A 14 -1.04 0.85 9.72
N ARG A 15 0.10 0.70 10.43
CA ARG A 15 1.31 0.07 9.88
C ARG A 15 1.05 -1.36 9.43
N ASP A 16 0.47 -2.18 10.30
CA ASP A 16 0.17 -3.58 10.00
C ASP A 16 -0.76 -3.73 8.80
N GLY A 17 -1.76 -2.84 8.68
CA GLY A 17 -2.69 -2.81 7.55
C GLY A 17 -1.99 -2.44 6.24
N ALA A 18 -1.13 -1.42 6.27
CA ALA A 18 -0.35 -1.01 5.11
C ALA A 18 0.67 -2.09 4.69
N GLN A 19 1.32 -2.73 5.66
CA GLN A 19 2.29 -3.80 5.41
C GLN A 19 1.62 -4.99 4.73
N ARG A 20 0.54 -5.53 5.28
CA ARG A 20 -0.19 -6.66 4.69
C ARG A 20 -0.71 -6.36 3.28
N TYR A 21 -1.12 -5.13 3.03
CA TYR A 21 -1.52 -4.72 1.69
C TYR A 21 -0.33 -4.70 0.72
N ILE A 22 0.77 -4.06 1.10
CA ILE A 22 1.93 -3.91 0.20
C ILE A 22 2.63 -5.25 -0.01
N GLU A 23 2.85 -6.03 1.04
CA GLU A 23 3.63 -7.27 0.98
C GLU A 23 2.80 -8.44 0.43
N ASP A 24 1.55 -8.60 0.90
CA ASP A 24 0.74 -9.79 0.64
C ASP A 24 -0.53 -9.51 -0.19
N GLY A 25 -0.78 -8.25 -0.59
CA GLY A 25 -1.98 -7.89 -1.34
C GLY A 25 -3.27 -8.00 -0.54
N VAL A 26 -3.22 -8.07 0.79
CA VAL A 26 -4.44 -8.19 1.62
C VAL A 26 -5.28 -6.90 1.50
N PRO A 27 -6.60 -6.99 1.20
CA PRO A 27 -7.45 -5.82 1.08
C PRO A 27 -7.40 -4.92 2.34
N PRO A 28 -7.04 -3.63 2.20
CA PRO A 28 -6.92 -2.74 3.35
C PRO A 28 -8.29 -2.19 3.78
N GLY A 29 -8.35 -1.61 4.98
CA GLY A 29 -9.52 -0.87 5.45
C GLY A 29 -9.81 0.39 4.62
N GLY A 30 -11.00 0.99 4.79
CA GLY A 30 -11.50 2.07 3.92
C GLY A 30 -10.58 3.29 3.81
N PHE A 31 -9.99 3.74 4.93
CA PHE A 31 -9.02 4.85 4.92
C PHE A 31 -7.80 4.54 4.07
N LEU A 32 -7.10 3.44 4.37
CA LEU A 32 -5.90 3.01 3.64
C LEU A 32 -6.22 2.75 2.16
N ARG A 33 -7.37 2.13 1.87
CA ARG A 33 -7.85 1.93 0.50
C ARG A 33 -7.96 3.26 -0.25
N ALA A 34 -8.61 4.27 0.33
CA ALA A 34 -8.71 5.59 -0.27
C ALA A 34 -7.33 6.26 -0.45
N ALA A 35 -6.42 6.06 0.51
CA ALA A 35 -5.06 6.58 0.45
C ALA A 35 -4.25 5.94 -0.70
N PHE A 36 -4.31 4.62 -0.86
CA PHE A 36 -3.68 3.90 -1.98
C PHE A 36 -4.34 4.21 -3.33
N GLU A 37 -5.64 4.54 -3.36
CA GLU A 37 -6.32 4.97 -4.59
C GLU A 37 -6.06 6.45 -4.97
N ASP A 38 -5.10 7.12 -4.32
CA ASP A 38 -4.81 8.55 -4.50
C ASP A 38 -6.06 9.47 -4.39
N LYS A 39 -7.09 9.03 -3.65
CA LYS A 39 -8.36 9.74 -3.47
C LYS A 39 -8.29 10.67 -2.27
N LEU A 40 -7.50 11.74 -2.37
CA LEU A 40 -7.21 12.67 -1.26
C LEU A 40 -8.44 13.07 -0.43
N VAL A 41 -9.52 13.51 -1.09
CA VAL A 41 -10.75 13.94 -0.41
C VAL A 41 -11.41 12.79 0.36
N SER A 42 -11.47 11.61 -0.22
CA SER A 42 -12.04 10.42 0.44
C SER A 42 -11.15 9.96 1.59
N SER A 43 -9.83 10.04 1.45
CA SER A 43 -8.88 9.71 2.52
C SER A 43 -9.06 10.62 3.73
N PHE A 44 -9.22 11.93 3.54
CA PHE A 44 -9.51 12.84 4.65
C PHE A 44 -10.88 12.59 5.30
N ALA A 45 -11.90 12.26 4.51
CA ALA A 45 -13.25 11.99 5.03
C ALA A 45 -13.31 10.71 5.88
N LEU A 46 -12.41 9.74 5.64
CA LEU A 46 -12.35 8.46 6.32
C LEU A 46 -11.28 8.39 7.42
N ALA A 47 -10.40 9.39 7.50
CA ALA A 47 -9.32 9.43 8.47
C ALA A 47 -9.85 9.73 9.88
N ASP A 48 -9.33 9.03 10.87
CA ASP A 48 -9.42 9.46 12.26
C ASP A 48 -8.52 10.68 12.54
N GLU A 49 -8.62 11.22 13.75
CA GLU A 49 -7.87 12.42 14.17
C GLU A 49 -6.35 12.25 14.03
N THR A 50 -5.81 11.07 14.34
CA THR A 50 -4.36 10.81 14.23
C THR A 50 -3.93 10.83 12.77
N ASN A 51 -4.70 10.17 11.91
CA ASN A 51 -4.42 10.11 10.47
C ASN A 51 -4.56 11.47 9.79
N ILE A 52 -5.51 12.32 10.23
CA ILE A 52 -5.63 13.71 9.76
C ILE A 52 -4.36 14.49 10.11
N GLN A 53 -3.91 14.42 11.38
CA GLN A 53 -2.71 15.14 11.83
C GLN A 53 -1.42 14.64 11.16
N ARG A 54 -1.39 13.38 10.73
CA ARG A 54 -0.24 12.70 10.11
C ARG A 54 -0.37 12.52 8.60
N MET A 55 -1.35 13.18 7.95
CA MET A 55 -1.63 12.96 6.54
C MET A 55 -0.44 13.28 5.63
N PHE A 56 0.37 14.28 6.00
CA PHE A 56 1.59 14.61 5.25
C PHE A 56 2.59 13.45 5.26
N ASP A 57 2.83 12.83 6.43
CA ASP A 57 3.72 11.68 6.55
C ASP A 57 3.18 10.47 5.77
N ILE A 58 1.87 10.27 5.78
CA ILE A 58 1.20 9.21 5.02
C ILE A 58 1.38 9.43 3.51
N ALA A 59 1.16 10.65 3.02
CA ALA A 59 1.39 11.00 1.63
C ALA A 59 2.86 10.83 1.22
N MET A 60 3.80 11.22 2.10
CA MET A 60 5.24 11.03 1.88
C MET A 60 5.64 9.56 1.85
N PHE A 61 5.07 8.73 2.71
CA PHE A 61 5.26 7.29 2.68
C PHE A 61 4.77 6.71 1.34
N LEU A 62 3.55 7.05 0.92
CA LEU A 62 3.00 6.58 -0.36
C LEU A 62 3.84 7.02 -1.56
N TYR A 63 4.40 8.23 -1.52
CA TYR A 63 5.19 8.76 -2.62
C TYR A 63 6.61 8.17 -2.68
N ASN A 64 7.29 8.01 -1.54
CA ASN A 64 8.71 7.65 -1.50
C ASN A 64 8.98 6.17 -1.20
N GLU A 65 8.10 5.50 -0.46
CA GLU A 65 8.34 4.14 0.05
C GLU A 65 7.45 3.10 -0.65
N ALA A 66 6.17 3.42 -0.88
CA ALA A 66 5.23 2.46 -1.46
C ALA A 66 5.57 2.19 -2.95
N PRO A 67 5.53 0.91 -3.40
CA PRO A 67 5.73 0.57 -4.81
C PRO A 67 4.77 1.34 -5.74
N LEU A 68 5.27 1.89 -6.84
CA LEU A 68 4.44 2.70 -7.76
C LEU A 68 3.20 1.95 -8.28
N THR A 69 3.30 0.63 -8.43
CA THR A 69 2.22 -0.22 -8.96
C THR A 69 1.17 -0.62 -7.92
N CYS A 70 1.42 -0.37 -6.63
CA CYS A 70 0.46 -0.67 -5.56
C CYS A 70 -0.48 0.51 -5.23
N ARG A 71 -0.47 1.58 -6.01
CA ARG A 71 -1.30 2.76 -5.77
C ARG A 71 -1.71 3.44 -7.07
N GLY A 72 -2.64 4.39 -6.99
CA GLY A 72 -3.13 5.16 -8.12
C GLY A 72 -4.61 4.90 -8.37
N SER A 73 -4.99 4.40 -9.55
CA SER A 73 -6.41 4.15 -9.83
C SER A 73 -6.98 2.99 -9.01
N LYS A 74 -8.31 2.89 -8.97
CA LYS A 74 -9.00 1.75 -8.33
C LYS A 74 -8.54 0.42 -8.94
N GLU A 75 -8.38 0.38 -10.25
CA GLU A 75 -7.94 -0.78 -11.01
C GLU A 75 -6.49 -1.16 -10.67
N ALA A 76 -5.60 -0.19 -10.48
CA ALA A 76 -4.23 -0.47 -10.05
C ALA A 76 -4.20 -1.13 -8.66
N VAL A 77 -5.01 -0.61 -7.73
CA VAL A 77 -5.13 -1.17 -6.38
C VAL A 77 -5.77 -2.55 -6.38
N ASP A 78 -6.80 -2.79 -7.19
CA ASP A 78 -7.43 -4.10 -7.35
C ASP A 78 -6.47 -5.12 -7.96
N ASN A 79 -5.76 -4.76 -9.04
CA ASN A 79 -4.75 -5.62 -9.64
C ASN A 79 -3.64 -5.98 -8.64
N TRP A 80 -3.21 -5.04 -7.80
CA TRP A 80 -2.20 -5.31 -6.76
C TRP A 80 -2.66 -6.35 -5.74
N ILE A 81 -3.94 -6.30 -5.36
CA ILE A 81 -4.59 -7.28 -4.46
C ILE A 81 -4.64 -8.65 -5.15
N GLU A 82 -5.02 -8.70 -6.43
CA GLU A 82 -5.10 -9.94 -7.20
C GLU A 82 -3.73 -10.59 -7.40
N ILE A 83 -2.69 -9.80 -7.64
CA ILE A 83 -1.31 -10.27 -7.75
C ILE A 83 -0.84 -10.88 -6.42
N GLY A 84 -1.34 -10.41 -5.27
CA GLY A 84 -0.88 -10.83 -3.94
C GLY A 84 0.30 -10.02 -3.42
N GLY A 85 0.37 -8.73 -3.78
CA GLY A 85 1.41 -7.81 -3.33
C GLY A 85 2.81 -8.13 -3.85
N LEU A 86 3.83 -7.65 -3.14
CA LEU A 86 5.24 -7.92 -3.47
C LEU A 86 5.54 -9.42 -3.50
N ASN A 87 4.99 -10.17 -2.54
CA ASN A 87 5.23 -11.61 -2.44
C ASN A 87 4.64 -12.38 -3.62
N GLY A 88 3.45 -11.99 -4.08
CA GLY A 88 2.85 -12.55 -5.29
C GLY A 88 3.57 -12.17 -6.58
N ARG A 89 4.02 -10.91 -6.71
CA ARG A 89 4.82 -10.46 -7.86
C ARG A 89 6.15 -11.21 -8.00
N ASN A 90 6.82 -11.51 -6.88
CA ASN A 90 8.06 -12.29 -6.87
C ASN A 90 7.86 -13.75 -7.34
N ILE A 91 6.63 -14.26 -7.31
CA ILE A 91 6.28 -15.59 -7.85
C ILE A 91 6.08 -15.49 -9.36
N GLU A 92 5.41 -14.45 -9.86
CA GLU A 92 5.22 -14.23 -11.31
C GLU A 92 6.51 -13.93 -12.05
N GLU A 93 7.49 -13.27 -11.41
CA GLU A 93 8.83 -13.02 -11.98
C GLU A 93 9.72 -14.28 -12.03
N LYS A 94 9.26 -15.43 -11.50
CA LYS A 94 9.87 -16.75 -11.70
C LYS A 94 9.08 -17.66 -12.66
N PRO A 95 8.80 -17.31 -13.93
CA PRO A 95 8.30 -18.28 -14.88
C PRO A 95 9.48 -18.99 -15.58
N ASN A 96 9.59 -20.31 -15.36
CA ASN A 96 10.42 -21.30 -16.06
C ASN A 96 11.90 -21.46 -15.65
N ASP A 97 12.18 -21.97 -14.45
CA ASP A 97 13.33 -22.88 -14.31
C ASP A 97 12.85 -24.32 -14.53
N PRO A 98 13.13 -24.95 -15.68
CA PRO A 98 12.87 -26.37 -15.85
C PRO A 98 13.84 -27.18 -14.98
N ILE A 99 13.30 -28.14 -14.22
CA ILE A 99 14.06 -29.22 -13.55
C ILE A 99 14.67 -30.14 -14.62
#